data_AF-H8Z5E4-F1
#
_entry.id   AF-H8Z5E4-F1
#
_cell.length_a   1.000
_cell.length_b   1.000
_cell.length_c   1.000
_cell.angle_alpha   90.00
_cell.angle_beta   90.00
_cell.angle_gamma   90.00
#
_symmetry.space_group_name_H-M   'P 1'
#
loop_
_entity.id
_entity.type
_entity.pdbx_description
1 polymer ?
#
loop_
_entity_poly.entity_id
_entity_poly.type
_entity_poly.pdbx_seq_one_letter_code
_entity_poly.pdbx_strand_id
1 'polypeptide(L)'
;MERAHSSQLRKRIGMEQKLIKIFKNTAAGPFLFLGSGFSRRYLGLEDWKGLLSKFCVAGKPFEYYVSSANGNYPKVAALLAKDFNEYWWFAQEYKPSVEIHKSKIEDETSALRIEISSYLATLDQSKAKDSGHFEEVTLLANLNVDGVITTNWDLFIEQLFPEYKTYIGQEELLFQNPQEIGEIYKIHGCSSKPGSLVLTDLDYDSFNEKNTYLAAKLITVFVEHPVVFIGYSISDPNISNLLKAITACIGNENVEKLRKNLIFVQRLSENEDPNISDTYLTIDGIQIPLVLVKTNDYLPVYKAIDSTKRKIPARVLRYCKEQLYELVQSTKPEEKICVVDIDEIESKEDIEFLVGVGVAHQEPQGPSLVGYASIGTSELLGDLIHEDQNYDSEQVLKHVAPRVCKNSPNVPVFYYLRKVGIDSHDQYSMSDYDLDKVVLRDIESFRVNTYRKPFYRNYSLMSMEEILESCTPENSAAYIPFLSRDKIDIDLLKRFLIENERKLDYNISSYASSFRKLASLYDRLKWGW
;
A
#
# COMPACT_ATOMS: atom_id res chain seq x y z
N MET A 1 -5.18 -36.33 15.96
CA MET A 1 -5.28 -35.00 15.32
C MET A 1 -4.36 -33.96 15.97
N GLU A 2 -4.32 -33.81 17.30
CA GLU A 2 -3.46 -32.81 17.98
C GLU A 2 -1.95 -32.90 17.67
N ARG A 3 -1.37 -34.11 17.58
CA ARG A 3 0.06 -34.27 17.26
C ARG A 3 0.43 -33.82 15.84
N ALA A 4 -0.47 -34.03 14.87
CA ALA A 4 -0.27 -33.59 13.48
C ALA A 4 -0.39 -32.05 13.35
N HIS A 5 -1.37 -31.47 14.04
CA HIS A 5 -1.56 -30.02 14.12
C HIS A 5 -0.37 -29.32 14.79
N SER A 6 0.15 -29.87 15.90
CA SER A 6 1.34 -29.36 16.60
C SER A 6 2.62 -29.43 15.73
N SER A 7 2.77 -30.48 14.91
CA SER A 7 3.90 -30.62 13.98
C SER A 7 3.87 -29.58 12.85
N GLN A 8 2.70 -29.36 12.23
CA GLN A 8 2.56 -28.35 11.18
C GLN A 8 2.77 -26.93 11.71
N LEU A 9 2.28 -26.62 12.91
CA LEU A 9 2.51 -25.33 13.55
C LEU A 9 4.01 -25.07 13.80
N ARG A 10 4.76 -26.07 14.28
CA ARG A 10 6.22 -25.97 14.47
C ARG A 10 6.95 -25.72 13.15
N LYS A 11 6.54 -26.36 12.05
CA LYS A 11 7.13 -26.13 10.72
C LYS A 11 6.86 -24.71 10.22
N ARG A 12 5.64 -24.19 10.42
CA ARG A 12 5.29 -22.79 10.07
C ARG A 12 6.12 -21.78 10.86
N ILE A 13 6.27 -21.97 12.17
CA ILE A 13 7.11 -21.12 13.03
C ILE A 13 8.59 -21.19 12.56
N GLY A 14 9.09 -22.38 12.24
CA GLY A 14 10.45 -22.55 11.74
C GLY A 14 10.70 -21.84 10.39
N MET A 15 9.71 -21.83 9.51
CA MET A 15 9.75 -21.08 8.25
C MET A 15 9.77 -19.57 8.48
N GLU A 16 8.86 -19.07 9.32
CA GLU A 16 8.77 -17.65 9.70
C GLU A 16 10.12 -17.16 10.22
N GLN A 17 10.72 -17.88 11.20
CA GLN A 17 12.01 -17.50 11.78
C GLN A 17 13.16 -17.47 10.76
N LYS A 18 13.16 -18.38 9.78
CA LYS A 18 14.15 -18.36 8.70
C LYS A 18 13.97 -17.16 7.78
N LEU A 19 12.73 -16.80 7.44
CA LEU A 19 12.43 -15.61 6.64
C LEU A 19 12.80 -14.33 7.38
N ILE A 20 12.48 -14.22 8.68
CA ILE A 20 12.89 -13.10 9.54
C ILE A 20 14.42 -12.92 9.47
N LYS A 21 15.18 -14.03 9.53
CA LYS A 21 16.65 -13.96 9.43
C LYS A 21 17.12 -13.48 8.05
N ILE A 22 16.42 -13.85 6.97
CA ILE A 22 16.75 -13.35 5.62
C ILE A 22 16.53 -11.84 5.56
N PHE A 23 15.33 -11.37 5.94
CA PHE A 23 14.97 -9.94 5.84
C PHE A 23 15.80 -9.05 6.77
N LYS A 24 16.21 -9.53 7.96
CA LYS A 24 17.07 -8.76 8.89
C LYS A 24 18.53 -8.65 8.46
N ASN A 25 18.99 -9.47 7.50
CA ASN A 25 20.38 -9.42 7.03
C ASN A 25 20.60 -8.39 5.91
N THR A 26 19.53 -7.78 5.41
CA THR A 26 19.55 -6.71 4.40
C THR A 26 19.27 -5.37 5.07
N ALA A 27 20.00 -4.33 4.65
CA ALA A 27 19.78 -2.97 5.16
C ALA A 27 18.50 -2.34 4.58
N ALA A 28 18.14 -2.74 3.36
CA ALA A 28 16.98 -2.23 2.65
C ALA A 28 15.72 -3.07 2.96
N GLY A 29 14.54 -2.45 2.90
CA GLY A 29 13.28 -3.14 3.17
C GLY A 29 12.83 -4.00 1.99
N PRO A 30 11.91 -4.97 2.19
CA PRO A 30 11.53 -5.91 1.15
C PRO A 30 10.75 -5.23 0.03
N PHE A 31 10.89 -5.73 -1.20
CA PHE A 31 10.00 -5.47 -2.33
C PHE A 31 9.07 -6.66 -2.55
N LEU A 32 7.85 -6.39 -2.99
CA LEU A 32 6.93 -7.43 -3.46
C LEU A 32 6.95 -7.49 -4.98
N PHE A 33 7.02 -8.68 -5.56
CA PHE A 33 6.82 -8.91 -6.98
C PHE A 33 5.56 -9.74 -7.18
N LEU A 34 4.47 -9.08 -7.60
CA LEU A 34 3.11 -9.66 -7.58
C LEU A 34 2.64 -10.05 -8.98
N GLY A 35 2.12 -11.27 -9.10
CA GLY A 35 1.65 -11.85 -10.34
C GLY A 35 0.18 -12.23 -10.26
N SER A 36 -0.36 -12.78 -11.35
CA SER A 36 -1.81 -13.03 -11.45
C SER A 36 -2.31 -13.95 -10.34
N GLY A 37 -1.49 -14.90 -9.85
CA GLY A 37 -1.84 -15.78 -8.74
C GLY A 37 -2.15 -15.04 -7.42
N PHE A 38 -1.64 -13.82 -7.25
CA PHE A 38 -1.96 -12.94 -6.12
C PHE A 38 -3.39 -12.41 -6.23
N SER A 39 -3.74 -11.78 -7.36
CA SER A 39 -5.09 -11.25 -7.55
C SER A 39 -6.14 -12.37 -7.66
N ARG A 40 -5.77 -13.54 -8.18
CA ARG A 40 -6.63 -14.75 -8.14
C ARG A 40 -6.91 -15.22 -6.71
N ARG A 41 -5.92 -15.09 -5.80
CA ARG A 41 -6.07 -15.49 -4.39
C ARG A 41 -7.02 -14.53 -3.65
N TYR A 42 -6.82 -13.23 -3.81
CA TYR A 42 -7.52 -12.24 -3.00
C TYR A 42 -8.79 -11.71 -3.66
N LEU A 43 -8.85 -11.57 -4.98
CA LEU A 43 -10.00 -11.02 -5.69
C LEU A 43 -10.87 -12.09 -6.37
N GLY A 44 -10.44 -13.36 -6.35
CA GLY A 44 -11.12 -14.44 -7.06
C GLY A 44 -11.06 -14.29 -8.58
N LEU A 45 -10.07 -13.56 -9.10
CA LEU A 45 -9.89 -13.37 -10.53
C LEU A 45 -9.68 -14.68 -11.30
N GLU A 46 -10.02 -14.65 -12.58
CA GLU A 46 -9.75 -15.74 -13.50
C GLU A 46 -8.28 -15.81 -13.93
N ASP A 47 -7.92 -16.91 -14.58
CA ASP A 47 -6.74 -16.96 -15.44
C ASP A 47 -7.05 -16.35 -16.82
N TRP A 48 -6.05 -16.37 -17.71
CA TRP A 48 -6.19 -15.89 -19.08
C TRP A 48 -7.41 -16.47 -19.81
N LYS A 49 -7.64 -17.79 -19.69
CA LYS A 49 -8.76 -18.46 -20.34
C LYS A 49 -10.07 -17.91 -19.81
N GLY A 50 -10.24 -17.90 -18.48
CA GLY A 50 -11.48 -17.46 -17.86
C GLY A 50 -11.78 -15.99 -18.13
N LEU A 51 -10.77 -15.11 -18.07
CA LEU A 51 -10.94 -13.68 -18.35
C LEU A 51 -11.39 -13.45 -19.79
N LEU A 52 -10.66 -13.99 -20.78
CA LEU A 52 -11.00 -13.77 -22.19
C LEU A 52 -12.33 -14.43 -22.56
N SER A 53 -12.68 -15.56 -21.93
CA SER A 53 -13.98 -16.22 -22.15
C SER A 53 -15.17 -15.32 -21.79
N LYS A 54 -15.04 -14.42 -20.80
CA LYS A 54 -16.12 -13.47 -20.44
C LYS A 54 -16.45 -12.48 -21.56
N PHE A 55 -15.44 -12.13 -22.35
CA PHE A 55 -15.57 -11.18 -23.45
C PHE A 55 -15.73 -11.89 -24.81
N CYS A 56 -15.82 -13.22 -24.82
CA CYS A 56 -16.07 -14.02 -26.02
C CYS A 56 -17.56 -14.03 -26.38
N VAL A 57 -18.12 -12.87 -26.70
CA VAL A 57 -19.58 -12.67 -26.90
C VAL A 57 -20.01 -12.55 -28.37
N ALA A 58 -19.05 -12.42 -29.30
CA ALA A 58 -19.31 -12.20 -30.73
C ALA A 58 -19.75 -13.46 -31.51
N GLY A 59 -20.34 -14.46 -30.84
CA GLY A 59 -20.95 -15.64 -31.46
C GLY A 59 -20.02 -16.78 -31.87
N LYS A 60 -18.70 -16.55 -32.02
CA LYS A 60 -17.73 -17.64 -32.21
C LYS A 60 -17.39 -18.32 -30.88
N PRO A 61 -17.24 -19.66 -30.83
CA PRO A 61 -16.85 -20.35 -29.61
C PRO A 61 -15.41 -19.99 -29.21
N PHE A 62 -15.10 -19.98 -27.92
CA PHE A 62 -13.77 -19.62 -27.43
C PHE A 62 -12.66 -20.51 -28.03
N GLU A 63 -12.96 -21.81 -28.22
CA GLU A 63 -12.07 -22.80 -28.82
C GLU A 63 -11.66 -22.45 -30.27
N TYR A 64 -12.47 -21.70 -31.01
CA TYR A 64 -12.12 -21.20 -32.33
C TYR A 64 -10.89 -20.27 -32.26
N TYR A 65 -10.87 -19.34 -31.31
CA TYR A 65 -9.76 -18.42 -31.14
C TYR A 65 -8.51 -19.15 -30.63
N VAL A 66 -8.68 -20.05 -29.65
CA VAL A 66 -7.57 -20.85 -29.10
C VAL A 66 -6.90 -21.69 -30.17
N SER A 67 -7.67 -22.39 -31.00
CA SER A 67 -7.13 -23.20 -32.10
C SER A 67 -6.47 -22.33 -33.18
N SER A 68 -7.07 -21.19 -33.53
CA SER A 68 -6.50 -20.23 -34.50
C SER A 68 -5.19 -19.60 -34.03
N ALA A 69 -4.97 -19.52 -32.72
CA ALA A 69 -3.78 -18.95 -32.10
C ALA A 69 -2.76 -20.01 -31.63
N ASN A 70 -2.99 -21.30 -31.90
CA ASN A 70 -2.17 -22.40 -31.37
C ASN A 70 -1.99 -22.36 -29.84
N GLY A 71 -3.03 -21.93 -29.11
CA GLY A 71 -3.00 -21.82 -27.65
C GLY A 71 -2.25 -20.61 -27.09
N ASN A 72 -1.71 -19.71 -27.93
CA ASN A 72 -1.07 -18.47 -27.47
C ASN A 72 -2.14 -17.44 -27.05
N TYR A 73 -2.32 -17.22 -25.75
CA TYR A 73 -3.37 -16.33 -25.23
C TYR A 73 -3.24 -14.85 -25.65
N PRO A 74 -2.05 -14.24 -25.71
CA PRO A 74 -1.90 -12.91 -26.31
C PRO A 74 -2.45 -12.82 -27.74
N LYS A 75 -2.18 -13.83 -28.57
CA LYS A 75 -2.75 -13.91 -29.92
C LYS A 75 -4.25 -14.22 -29.94
N VAL A 76 -4.75 -15.02 -28.99
CA VAL A 76 -6.20 -15.20 -28.76
C VAL A 76 -6.86 -13.85 -28.47
N ALA A 77 -6.26 -13.05 -27.60
CA ALA A 77 -6.79 -11.74 -27.23
C ALA A 77 -6.86 -10.80 -28.43
N ALA A 78 -5.82 -10.77 -29.29
CA ALA A 78 -5.84 -9.99 -30.53
C ALA A 78 -6.97 -10.41 -31.48
N LEU A 79 -7.14 -11.72 -31.73
CA LEU A 79 -8.21 -12.23 -32.58
C LEU A 79 -9.60 -11.95 -32.01
N LEU A 80 -9.78 -12.15 -30.71
CA LEU A 80 -11.03 -11.90 -30.00
C LEU A 80 -11.37 -10.41 -29.98
N ALA A 81 -10.37 -9.55 -29.81
CA ALA A 81 -10.55 -8.10 -29.75
C ALA A 81 -11.20 -7.55 -31.03
N LYS A 82 -10.80 -8.06 -32.19
CA LYS A 82 -11.38 -7.67 -33.48
C LYS A 82 -12.88 -7.94 -33.55
N ASP A 83 -13.28 -9.18 -33.29
CA ASP A 83 -14.69 -9.57 -33.31
C ASP A 83 -15.49 -8.90 -32.18
N PHE A 84 -14.86 -8.72 -31.01
CA PHE A 84 -15.44 -8.02 -29.87
C PHE A 84 -15.72 -6.54 -30.16
N ASN A 85 -14.79 -5.86 -30.83
CA ASN A 85 -14.93 -4.46 -31.20
C ASN A 85 -16.13 -4.24 -32.12
N GLU A 86 -16.31 -5.10 -33.14
CA GLU A 86 -17.51 -5.05 -33.99
C GLU A 86 -18.79 -5.24 -33.17
N TYR A 87 -18.82 -6.21 -32.25
CA TYR A 87 -19.97 -6.45 -31.36
C TYR A 87 -20.25 -5.23 -30.44
N TRP A 88 -19.22 -4.69 -29.82
CA TRP A 88 -19.28 -3.62 -28.83
C TRP A 88 -19.95 -2.34 -29.34
N TRP A 89 -19.72 -1.98 -30.62
CA TRP A 89 -20.33 -0.79 -31.23
C TRP A 89 -21.86 -0.85 -31.35
N PHE A 90 -22.44 -2.04 -31.49
CA PHE A 90 -23.86 -2.20 -31.82
C PHE A 90 -24.69 -2.87 -30.71
N ALA A 91 -24.05 -3.63 -29.82
CA ALA A 91 -24.71 -4.35 -28.75
C ALA A 91 -25.36 -3.41 -27.71
N GLN A 92 -26.57 -3.75 -27.26
CA GLN A 92 -27.38 -2.88 -26.41
C GLN A 92 -26.76 -2.70 -25.02
N GLU A 93 -26.14 -3.74 -24.48
CA GLU A 93 -25.50 -3.76 -23.17
C GLU A 93 -24.27 -2.85 -23.08
N TYR A 94 -23.57 -2.60 -24.20
CA TYR A 94 -22.36 -1.78 -24.23
C TYR A 94 -22.64 -0.32 -24.59
N LYS A 95 -23.87 0.05 -24.97
CA LYS A 95 -24.23 1.45 -25.31
C LYS A 95 -23.76 2.49 -24.28
N PRO A 96 -23.91 2.30 -22.95
CA PRO A 96 -23.40 3.26 -21.99
C PRO A 96 -21.89 3.46 -22.07
N SER A 97 -21.15 2.36 -22.25
CA SER A 97 -19.69 2.41 -22.40
C SER A 97 -19.28 3.08 -23.70
N VAL A 98 -19.97 2.77 -24.81
CA VAL A 98 -19.75 3.42 -26.12
C VAL A 98 -19.91 4.93 -26.00
N GLU A 99 -20.97 5.42 -25.37
CA GLU A 99 -21.19 6.86 -25.23
C GLU A 99 -20.07 7.56 -24.43
N ILE A 100 -19.54 6.91 -23.40
CA ILE A 100 -18.46 7.43 -22.56
C ILE A 100 -17.11 7.38 -23.27
N HIS A 101 -16.85 6.33 -24.07
CA HIS A 101 -15.51 5.99 -24.52
C HIS A 101 -15.27 6.07 -26.02
N LYS A 102 -16.29 6.30 -26.87
CA LYS A 102 -16.15 6.37 -28.34
C LYS A 102 -15.06 7.29 -28.85
N SER A 103 -14.74 8.37 -28.13
CA SER A 103 -13.68 9.33 -28.49
C SER A 103 -12.27 8.90 -28.09
N LYS A 104 -12.14 7.81 -27.32
CA LYS A 104 -10.87 7.25 -26.82
C LYS A 104 -10.47 5.97 -27.53
N ILE A 105 -11.22 5.55 -28.55
CA ILE A 105 -10.90 4.38 -29.36
C ILE A 105 -9.75 4.76 -30.31
N GLU A 106 -8.63 4.04 -30.21
CA GLU A 106 -7.45 4.24 -31.06
C GLU A 106 -7.34 3.18 -32.14
N ASP A 107 -7.76 1.95 -31.82
CA ASP A 107 -7.64 0.76 -32.66
C ASP A 107 -8.74 -0.28 -32.34
N GLU A 108 -8.73 -1.40 -33.07
CA GLU A 108 -9.67 -2.51 -32.88
C GLU A 108 -9.54 -3.24 -31.53
N THR A 109 -8.52 -2.96 -30.74
CA THR A 109 -8.29 -3.59 -29.42
C THR A 109 -8.74 -2.72 -28.25
N SER A 110 -9.01 -1.44 -28.52
CA SER A 110 -9.39 -0.44 -27.52
C SER A 110 -10.66 -0.82 -26.77
N ALA A 111 -11.71 -1.29 -27.48
CA ALA A 111 -12.98 -1.70 -26.87
C ALA A 111 -12.79 -2.82 -25.83
N LEU A 112 -12.05 -3.87 -26.17
CA LEU A 112 -11.78 -4.98 -25.26
C LEU A 112 -10.99 -4.52 -24.02
N ARG A 113 -9.96 -3.67 -24.21
CA ARG A 113 -9.18 -3.13 -23.08
C ARG A 113 -10.03 -2.27 -22.15
N ILE A 114 -10.93 -1.45 -22.69
CA ILE A 114 -11.86 -0.64 -21.90
C ILE A 114 -12.77 -1.53 -21.07
N GLU A 115 -13.40 -2.55 -21.66
CA GLU A 115 -14.33 -3.41 -20.95
C GLU A 115 -13.65 -4.30 -19.91
N ILE A 116 -12.46 -4.83 -20.20
CA ILE A 116 -11.61 -5.50 -19.20
C ILE A 116 -11.32 -4.54 -18.04
N SER A 117 -10.95 -3.30 -18.35
CA SER A 117 -10.62 -2.31 -17.32
C SER A 117 -11.82 -1.94 -16.45
N SER A 118 -13.00 -1.76 -17.06
CA SER A 118 -14.27 -1.52 -16.37
C SER A 118 -14.62 -2.69 -15.46
N TYR A 119 -14.47 -3.94 -15.93
CA TYR A 119 -14.65 -5.12 -15.11
C TYR A 119 -13.69 -5.15 -13.92
N LEU A 120 -12.39 -4.95 -14.15
CA LEU A 120 -11.40 -4.96 -13.08
C LEU A 120 -11.59 -3.83 -12.06
N ALA A 121 -12.15 -2.69 -12.48
CA ALA A 121 -12.47 -1.58 -11.58
C ALA A 121 -13.57 -1.93 -10.56
N THR A 122 -14.39 -2.95 -10.83
CA THR A 122 -15.40 -3.46 -9.88
C THR A 122 -14.81 -4.33 -8.76
N LEU A 123 -13.52 -4.68 -8.85
CA LEU A 123 -12.84 -5.51 -7.87
C LEU A 123 -12.15 -4.59 -6.85
N ASP A 124 -12.69 -4.55 -5.65
CA ASP A 124 -12.19 -3.74 -4.56
C ASP A 124 -11.82 -4.57 -3.31
N GLN A 125 -11.45 -3.88 -2.24
CA GLN A 125 -11.09 -4.49 -0.97
C GLN A 125 -12.20 -5.34 -0.35
N SER A 126 -13.48 -5.08 -0.64
CA SER A 126 -14.59 -5.88 -0.11
C SER A 126 -14.48 -7.33 -0.56
N LYS A 127 -14.13 -7.56 -1.84
CA LYS A 127 -13.89 -8.91 -2.39
C LYS A 127 -12.74 -9.63 -1.69
N ALA A 128 -11.69 -8.89 -1.35
CA ALA A 128 -10.56 -9.43 -0.62
C ALA A 128 -10.90 -9.74 0.84
N LYS A 129 -11.77 -8.94 1.46
CA LYS A 129 -12.26 -9.16 2.82
C LYS A 129 -13.18 -10.37 2.93
N ASP A 130 -14.09 -10.51 1.96
CA ASP A 130 -14.99 -11.66 1.83
C ASP A 130 -14.27 -12.95 1.40
N SER A 131 -13.02 -12.83 0.96
CA SER A 131 -12.18 -14.00 0.71
C SER A 131 -11.92 -14.74 2.04
N GLY A 132 -11.70 -16.05 1.97
CA GLY A 132 -11.24 -16.84 3.13
C GLY A 132 -9.83 -16.46 3.64
N HIS A 133 -9.33 -15.27 3.30
CA HIS A 133 -7.98 -14.77 3.56
C HIS A 133 -7.97 -13.38 4.22
N PHE A 134 -9.04 -13.00 4.94
CA PHE A 134 -9.14 -11.69 5.60
C PHE A 134 -7.94 -11.32 6.48
N GLU A 135 -7.44 -12.26 7.29
CA GLU A 135 -6.27 -12.03 8.15
C GLU A 135 -5.01 -11.69 7.33
N GLU A 136 -4.83 -12.34 6.18
CA GLU A 136 -3.72 -12.07 5.28
C GLU A 136 -3.83 -10.68 4.66
N VAL A 137 -5.03 -10.30 4.22
CA VAL A 137 -5.28 -8.97 3.62
C VAL A 137 -5.06 -7.86 4.63
N THR A 138 -5.50 -8.06 5.87
CA THR A 138 -5.30 -7.09 6.96
C THR A 138 -3.82 -6.89 7.26
N LEU A 139 -3.06 -7.99 7.37
CA LEU A 139 -1.63 -7.90 7.61
C LEU A 139 -0.88 -7.28 6.42
N LEU A 140 -1.28 -7.65 5.20
CA LEU A 140 -0.74 -7.13 3.95
C LEU A 140 -0.90 -5.61 3.84
N ALA A 141 -2.08 -5.07 4.18
CA ALA A 141 -2.35 -3.62 4.19
C ALA A 141 -1.45 -2.84 5.15
N ASN A 142 -0.99 -3.48 6.23
CA ASN A 142 -0.13 -2.87 7.24
C ASN A 142 1.37 -3.09 6.99
N LEU A 143 1.76 -3.81 5.94
CA LEU A 143 3.19 -4.07 5.68
C LEU A 143 3.91 -2.77 5.34
N ASN A 144 5.17 -2.66 5.78
CA ASN A 144 6.06 -1.58 5.37
C ASN A 144 7.09 -2.16 4.39
N VAL A 145 6.73 -2.21 3.11
CA VAL A 145 7.60 -2.66 2.01
C VAL A 145 8.18 -1.45 1.29
N ASP A 146 9.37 -1.60 0.70
CA ASP A 146 10.00 -0.49 -0.01
C ASP A 146 9.33 -0.25 -1.36
N GLY A 147 8.73 -1.27 -1.95
CA GLY A 147 7.83 -1.06 -3.07
C GLY A 147 7.24 -2.35 -3.60
N VAL A 148 6.49 -2.20 -4.69
CA VAL A 148 5.82 -3.31 -5.35
C VAL A 148 6.07 -3.25 -6.84
N ILE A 149 6.47 -4.37 -7.44
CA ILE A 149 6.49 -4.58 -8.88
C ILE A 149 5.35 -5.53 -9.21
N THR A 150 4.55 -5.25 -10.24
CA THR A 150 3.42 -6.11 -10.61
C THR A 150 3.16 -6.13 -12.11
N THR A 151 2.76 -7.30 -12.62
CA THR A 151 2.22 -7.46 -13.98
C THR A 151 0.68 -7.45 -13.99
N ASN A 152 0.05 -7.24 -12.83
CA ASN A 152 -1.41 -7.28 -12.71
C ASN A 152 -2.03 -5.95 -13.11
N TRP A 153 -3.17 -6.01 -13.78
CA TRP A 153 -3.88 -4.82 -14.27
C TRP A 153 -4.83 -4.22 -13.24
N ASP A 154 -5.37 -5.04 -12.32
CA ASP A 154 -6.32 -4.63 -11.28
C ASP A 154 -5.73 -3.60 -10.31
N LEU A 155 -6.59 -2.91 -9.55
CA LEU A 155 -6.21 -1.79 -8.70
C LEU A 155 -6.00 -2.19 -7.22
N PHE A 156 -5.94 -3.48 -6.92
CA PHE A 156 -5.99 -3.93 -5.53
C PHE A 156 -4.76 -3.51 -4.74
N ILE A 157 -3.57 -3.54 -5.34
CA ILE A 157 -2.36 -3.13 -4.64
C ILE A 157 -2.33 -1.62 -4.38
N GLU A 158 -2.82 -0.80 -5.31
CA GLU A 158 -2.97 0.64 -5.12
C GLU A 158 -4.02 0.98 -4.04
N GLN A 159 -5.03 0.12 -3.89
CA GLN A 159 -6.00 0.26 -2.80
C GLN A 159 -5.40 -0.09 -1.43
N LEU A 160 -4.45 -1.03 -1.36
CA LEU A 160 -3.76 -1.39 -0.12
C LEU A 160 -2.65 -0.39 0.25
N PHE A 161 -1.98 0.19 -0.75
CA PHE A 161 -0.90 1.16 -0.57
C PHE A 161 -1.20 2.48 -1.32
N PRO A 162 -2.29 3.19 -0.98
CA PRO A 162 -2.70 4.40 -1.69
C PRO A 162 -1.66 5.52 -1.62
N GLU A 163 -0.84 5.54 -0.56
CA GLU A 163 0.24 6.51 -0.36
C GLU A 163 1.49 6.25 -1.23
N TYR A 164 1.53 5.14 -1.96
CA TYR A 164 2.67 4.82 -2.81
C TYR A 164 2.49 5.43 -4.19
N LYS A 165 3.58 5.97 -4.74
CA LYS A 165 3.54 6.52 -6.11
C LYS A 165 3.50 5.37 -7.12
N THR A 166 2.46 5.35 -7.94
CA THR A 166 2.29 4.32 -8.97
C THR A 166 2.84 4.81 -10.31
N TYR A 167 3.67 3.98 -10.95
CA TYR A 167 4.16 4.15 -12.31
C TYR A 167 3.53 3.08 -13.20
N ILE A 168 2.90 3.50 -14.29
CA ILE A 168 2.15 2.63 -15.21
C ILE A 168 2.93 2.46 -16.51
N GLY A 169 3.24 1.21 -16.84
CA GLY A 169 4.00 0.85 -18.03
C GLY A 169 5.49 1.18 -17.94
N GLN A 170 6.25 0.74 -18.95
CA GLN A 170 7.70 1.00 -19.01
C GLN A 170 8.05 2.46 -19.31
N GLU A 171 7.14 3.22 -19.94
CA GLU A 171 7.37 4.61 -20.36
C GLU A 171 7.36 5.60 -19.19
N GLU A 172 6.50 5.41 -18.20
CA GLU A 172 6.54 6.28 -17.01
C GLU A 172 7.81 6.09 -16.18
N LEU A 173 8.33 4.86 -16.16
CA LEU A 173 9.63 4.54 -15.56
C LEU A 173 10.82 5.15 -16.33
N LEU A 174 10.65 5.40 -17.64
CA LEU A 174 11.66 6.00 -18.51
C LEU A 174 11.89 7.48 -18.22
N PHE A 175 10.80 8.23 -18.03
CA PHE A 175 10.85 9.70 -17.97
C PHE A 175 10.82 10.27 -16.56
N GLN A 176 10.74 9.43 -15.54
CA GLN A 176 10.73 9.85 -14.15
C GLN A 176 11.97 9.36 -13.41
N ASN A 177 12.18 9.85 -12.19
CA ASN A 177 13.27 9.43 -11.32
C ASN A 177 12.70 8.58 -10.16
N PRO A 178 12.64 7.25 -10.32
CA PRO A 178 12.20 6.37 -9.24
C PRO A 178 13.09 6.53 -8.02
N GLN A 179 12.49 6.52 -6.84
CA GLN A 179 13.18 6.61 -5.56
C GLN A 179 13.45 5.25 -4.92
N GLU A 180 12.87 4.19 -5.49
CA GLU A 180 12.99 2.79 -5.02
C GLU A 180 12.48 2.62 -3.58
N ILE A 181 11.57 3.50 -3.16
CA ILE A 181 10.91 3.44 -1.87
C ILE A 181 9.52 4.10 -1.94
N GLY A 182 8.48 3.45 -1.41
CA GLY A 182 7.10 3.92 -1.48
C GLY A 182 6.56 3.98 -2.91
N GLU A 183 6.91 3.01 -3.77
CA GLU A 183 6.58 3.02 -5.20
C GLU A 183 5.92 1.71 -5.66
N ILE A 184 4.99 1.82 -6.61
CA ILE A 184 4.33 0.68 -7.27
C ILE A 184 4.65 0.76 -8.77
N TYR A 185 5.26 -0.29 -9.31
CA TYR A 185 5.63 -0.42 -10.72
C TYR A 185 4.71 -1.41 -11.43
N LYS A 186 3.76 -0.89 -12.21
CA LYS A 186 2.81 -1.71 -12.99
C LYS A 186 3.33 -1.90 -14.40
N ILE A 187 4.24 -2.86 -14.55
CA ILE A 187 5.06 -3.00 -15.76
C ILE A 187 4.26 -3.48 -16.98
N HIS A 188 3.11 -4.13 -16.79
CA HIS A 188 2.20 -4.57 -17.86
C HIS A 188 0.98 -3.66 -18.04
N GLY A 189 1.05 -2.41 -17.55
CA GLY A 189 -0.06 -1.46 -17.60
C GLY A 189 -1.03 -1.59 -16.44
N CYS A 190 -2.10 -0.81 -16.49
CA CYS A 190 -3.08 -0.70 -15.41
C CYS A 190 -4.49 -0.44 -15.96
N SER A 191 -5.52 -1.01 -15.33
CA SER A 191 -6.93 -0.78 -15.71
C SER A 191 -7.36 0.68 -15.58
N SER A 192 -6.68 1.49 -14.77
CA SER A 192 -6.91 2.95 -14.75
C SER A 192 -6.52 3.65 -16.06
N LYS A 193 -5.70 3.01 -16.90
CA LYS A 193 -5.27 3.49 -18.23
C LYS A 193 -5.41 2.34 -19.24
N PRO A 194 -6.63 2.09 -19.78
CA PRO A 194 -6.90 0.93 -20.62
C PRO A 194 -5.93 0.73 -21.79
N GLY A 195 -5.48 1.80 -22.47
CA GLY A 195 -4.52 1.70 -23.57
C GLY A 195 -3.12 1.21 -23.17
N SER A 196 -2.79 1.20 -21.88
CA SER A 196 -1.48 0.74 -21.38
C SER A 196 -1.37 -0.78 -21.19
N LEU A 197 -2.48 -1.52 -21.31
CA LEU A 197 -2.51 -2.95 -20.99
C LEU A 197 -1.71 -3.77 -22.00
N VAL A 198 -0.73 -4.55 -21.51
CA VAL A 198 0.02 -5.53 -22.31
C VAL A 198 -0.84 -6.79 -22.52
N LEU A 199 -1.75 -6.73 -23.49
CA LEU A 199 -2.83 -7.71 -23.70
C LEU A 199 -2.57 -8.65 -24.89
N THR A 200 -2.09 -8.11 -25.99
CA THR A 200 -1.93 -8.79 -27.30
C THR A 200 -0.49 -9.22 -27.55
N ASP A 201 -0.28 -10.12 -28.51
CA ASP A 201 1.07 -10.55 -28.91
C ASP A 201 1.95 -9.37 -29.35
N LEU A 202 1.40 -8.41 -30.08
CA LEU A 202 2.11 -7.17 -30.44
C LEU A 202 2.52 -6.33 -29.21
N ASP A 203 1.68 -6.28 -28.18
CA ASP A 203 2.02 -5.59 -26.93
C ASP A 203 3.18 -6.29 -26.22
N TYR A 204 3.19 -7.62 -26.20
CA TYR A 204 4.29 -8.41 -25.62
C TYR A 204 5.58 -8.24 -26.41
N ASP A 205 5.53 -8.21 -27.74
CA ASP A 205 6.70 -7.96 -28.59
C ASP A 205 7.31 -6.58 -28.27
N SER A 206 6.48 -5.52 -28.26
CA SER A 206 6.88 -4.17 -27.88
C SER A 206 7.44 -4.08 -26.45
N PHE A 207 6.81 -4.76 -25.49
CA PHE A 207 7.28 -4.83 -24.11
C PHE A 207 8.65 -5.53 -24.00
N ASN A 208 8.84 -6.64 -24.71
CA ASN A 208 10.07 -7.42 -24.71
C ASN A 208 11.24 -6.66 -25.35
N GLU A 209 10.99 -5.90 -26.42
CA GLU A 209 12.01 -5.04 -27.04
C GLU A 209 12.55 -3.99 -26.05
N LYS A 210 11.69 -3.46 -25.19
CA LYS A 210 12.04 -2.46 -24.16
C LYS A 210 12.52 -3.08 -22.83
N ASN A 211 12.51 -4.41 -22.70
CA ASN A 211 12.76 -5.11 -21.42
C ASN A 211 14.18 -4.87 -20.86
N THR A 212 15.19 -4.76 -21.72
CA THR A 212 16.58 -4.46 -21.30
C THR A 212 16.67 -3.16 -20.48
N TYR A 213 15.88 -2.15 -20.85
CA TYR A 213 15.85 -0.88 -20.12
C TYR A 213 15.19 -1.03 -18.74
N LEU A 214 14.04 -1.72 -18.70
CA LEU A 214 13.34 -2.01 -17.45
C LEU A 214 14.26 -2.75 -16.48
N ALA A 215 14.97 -3.77 -16.97
CA ALA A 215 15.96 -4.52 -16.18
C ALA A 215 17.06 -3.61 -15.64
N ALA A 216 17.59 -2.68 -16.45
CA ALA A 216 18.62 -1.72 -16.02
C ALA A 216 18.13 -0.76 -14.92
N LYS A 217 16.85 -0.38 -14.93
CA LYS A 217 16.24 0.46 -13.87
C LYS A 217 15.93 -0.30 -12.59
N LEU A 218 15.66 -1.60 -12.68
CA LEU A 218 15.30 -2.42 -11.53
C LEU A 218 16.48 -3.21 -10.93
N ILE A 219 17.64 -3.22 -11.60
CA ILE A 219 18.82 -3.97 -11.15
C ILE A 219 19.22 -3.65 -9.70
N THR A 220 19.19 -2.38 -9.33
CA THR A 220 19.45 -1.85 -7.99
C THR A 220 18.48 -2.45 -6.98
N VAL A 221 17.18 -2.46 -7.30
CA VAL A 221 16.15 -3.11 -6.47
C VAL A 221 16.49 -4.57 -6.20
N PHE A 222 16.83 -5.35 -7.24
CA PHE A 222 17.14 -6.78 -7.10
C PHE A 222 18.47 -7.07 -6.38
N VAL A 223 19.41 -6.13 -6.40
CA VAL A 223 20.72 -6.28 -5.73
C VAL A 223 20.68 -5.78 -4.29
N GLU A 224 19.88 -4.77 -3.97
CA GLU A 224 19.87 -4.13 -2.67
C GLU A 224 18.73 -4.61 -1.75
N HIS A 225 17.61 -5.07 -2.33
CA HIS A 225 16.40 -5.43 -1.59
C HIS A 225 16.07 -6.93 -1.69
N PRO A 226 15.51 -7.53 -0.63
CA PRO A 226 14.79 -8.78 -0.74
C PRO A 226 13.52 -8.62 -1.58
N VAL A 227 13.43 -9.30 -2.70
CA VAL A 227 12.27 -9.34 -3.60
C VAL A 227 11.48 -10.62 -3.40
N VAL A 228 10.24 -10.48 -2.91
CA VAL A 228 9.33 -11.59 -2.62
C VAL A 228 8.34 -11.76 -3.76
N PHE A 229 8.53 -12.80 -4.56
CA PHE A 229 7.65 -13.17 -5.68
C PHE A 229 6.43 -13.93 -5.18
N ILE A 230 5.24 -13.38 -5.43
CA ILE A 230 3.96 -13.97 -5.04
C ILE A 230 3.03 -14.06 -6.25
N GLY A 231 2.49 -15.25 -6.49
CA GLY A 231 1.53 -15.46 -7.57
C GLY A 231 2.16 -15.67 -8.95
N TYR A 232 3.45 -16.05 -8.99
CA TYR A 232 4.14 -16.49 -10.20
C TYR A 232 4.49 -17.97 -10.15
N SER A 233 4.53 -18.57 -11.33
CA SER A 233 5.34 -19.78 -11.52
C SER A 233 6.80 -19.39 -11.67
N ILE A 234 7.71 -20.23 -11.17
CA ILE A 234 9.16 -20.10 -11.47
C ILE A 234 9.41 -20.24 -12.98
N SER A 235 8.52 -20.93 -13.70
CA SER A 235 8.59 -21.12 -15.15
C SER A 235 7.88 -20.01 -15.95
N ASP A 236 7.48 -18.91 -15.32
CA ASP A 236 6.83 -17.80 -16.02
C ASP A 236 7.82 -17.15 -17.02
N PRO A 237 7.47 -17.03 -18.31
CA PRO A 237 8.36 -16.45 -19.32
C PRO A 237 8.73 -14.99 -19.03
N ASN A 238 7.82 -14.18 -18.48
CA ASN A 238 8.09 -12.77 -18.18
C ASN A 238 9.12 -12.64 -17.05
N ILE A 239 8.95 -13.45 -16.00
CA ILE A 239 9.91 -13.52 -14.89
C ILE A 239 11.27 -14.04 -15.37
N SER A 240 11.26 -15.10 -16.18
CA SER A 240 12.50 -15.69 -16.70
C SER A 240 13.26 -14.70 -17.58
N ASN A 241 12.55 -13.98 -18.47
CA ASN A 241 13.13 -12.96 -19.34
C ASN A 241 13.68 -11.77 -18.54
N LEU A 242 12.95 -11.31 -17.52
CA LEU A 242 13.41 -10.22 -16.65
C LEU A 242 14.67 -10.61 -15.85
N LEU A 243 14.66 -11.79 -15.20
CA LEU A 243 15.81 -12.28 -14.46
C LEU A 243 17.02 -12.54 -15.36
N LYS A 244 16.79 -13.02 -16.60
CA LYS A 244 17.84 -13.14 -17.61
C LYS A 244 18.45 -11.78 -17.95
N ALA A 245 17.63 -10.76 -18.18
CA ALA A 245 18.13 -9.41 -18.46
C ALA A 245 18.92 -8.83 -17.27
N ILE A 246 18.43 -9.00 -16.04
CA ILE A 246 19.12 -8.56 -14.82
C ILE A 246 20.46 -9.28 -14.65
N THR A 247 20.50 -10.60 -14.81
CA THR A 247 21.75 -11.37 -14.67
C THR A 247 22.76 -11.03 -15.76
N ALA A 248 22.32 -10.78 -16.99
CA ALA A 248 23.17 -10.27 -18.05
C ALA A 248 23.80 -8.91 -17.71
N CYS A 249 23.07 -8.02 -17.03
CA CYS A 249 23.58 -6.72 -16.59
C CYS A 249 24.54 -6.81 -15.40
N ILE A 250 24.34 -7.77 -14.48
CA ILE A 250 25.16 -7.94 -13.25
C ILE A 250 26.49 -8.66 -13.53
N GLY A 251 26.52 -9.52 -14.55
CA GLY A 251 27.65 -10.40 -14.85
C GLY A 251 27.61 -11.70 -14.04
N ASN A 252 28.02 -12.81 -14.67
CA ASN A 252 27.89 -14.16 -14.14
C ASN A 252 28.61 -14.35 -12.79
N GLU A 253 29.73 -13.67 -12.58
CA GLU A 253 30.53 -13.72 -11.35
C GLU A 253 29.83 -13.10 -10.14
N ASN A 254 28.84 -12.24 -10.36
CA ASN A 254 28.12 -11.52 -9.31
C ASN A 254 26.71 -12.09 -9.05
N VAL A 255 26.26 -13.07 -9.84
CA VAL A 255 24.91 -13.67 -9.73
C VAL A 255 24.65 -14.24 -8.33
N GLU A 256 25.67 -14.76 -7.65
CA GLU A 256 25.56 -15.26 -6.27
C GLU A 256 25.13 -14.19 -5.25
N LYS A 257 25.34 -12.90 -5.54
CA LYS A 257 24.85 -11.80 -4.69
C LYS A 257 23.32 -11.76 -4.64
N LEU A 258 22.63 -12.30 -5.64
CA LEU A 258 21.16 -12.34 -5.71
C LEU A 258 20.54 -13.43 -4.83
N ARG A 259 21.32 -14.41 -4.35
CA ARG A 259 20.82 -15.61 -3.65
C ARG A 259 19.79 -15.32 -2.57
N LYS A 260 20.05 -14.29 -1.75
CA LYS A 260 19.22 -13.94 -0.60
C LYS A 260 18.15 -12.90 -0.92
N ASN A 261 18.19 -12.34 -2.12
CA ASN A 261 17.27 -11.32 -2.56
C ASN A 261 16.11 -11.92 -3.34
N LEU A 262 16.27 -13.07 -3.99
CA LEU A 262 15.18 -13.70 -4.75
C LEU A 262 14.43 -14.70 -3.88
N ILE A 263 13.22 -14.36 -3.45
CA ILE A 263 12.38 -15.22 -2.59
C ILE A 263 11.09 -15.56 -3.32
N PHE A 264 10.90 -16.82 -3.70
CA PHE A 264 9.70 -17.28 -4.41
C PHE A 264 8.72 -17.97 -3.46
N VAL A 265 7.47 -17.50 -3.43
CA VAL A 265 6.39 -18.14 -2.67
C VAL A 265 5.54 -19.00 -3.61
N GLN A 266 5.56 -20.31 -3.38
CA GLN A 266 4.80 -21.30 -4.13
C GLN A 266 3.80 -22.03 -3.25
N ARG A 267 2.70 -22.48 -3.87
CA ARG A 267 1.74 -23.38 -3.23
C ARG A 267 2.35 -24.77 -3.07
N LEU A 268 1.86 -25.50 -2.07
CA LEU A 268 2.28 -26.87 -1.82
C LEU A 268 1.72 -27.80 -2.89
N SER A 269 2.53 -28.77 -3.29
CA SER A 269 2.05 -29.92 -4.07
C SER A 269 1.22 -30.85 -3.18
N GLU A 270 0.47 -31.78 -3.78
CA GLU A 270 -0.25 -32.80 -3.00
C GLU A 270 0.70 -33.57 -2.09
N ASN A 271 0.32 -33.69 -0.80
CA ASN A 271 1.10 -34.34 0.25
C ASN A 271 2.47 -33.68 0.60
N GLU A 272 2.68 -32.43 0.21
CA GLU A 272 3.87 -31.66 0.59
C GLU A 272 3.64 -30.87 1.89
N ASP A 273 4.65 -30.83 2.76
CA ASP A 273 4.62 -30.02 3.98
C ASP A 273 5.22 -28.61 3.76
N PRO A 274 4.75 -27.57 4.48
CA PRO A 274 5.34 -26.24 4.44
C PRO A 274 6.85 -26.27 4.67
N ASN A 275 7.63 -25.70 3.76
CA ASN A 275 9.08 -25.71 3.84
C ASN A 275 9.74 -24.49 3.16
N ILE A 276 11.03 -24.30 3.44
CA ILE A 276 11.88 -23.27 2.86
C ILE A 276 13.23 -23.90 2.52
N SER A 277 13.70 -23.67 1.30
CA SER A 277 14.92 -24.28 0.75
C SER A 277 15.64 -23.33 -0.20
N ASP A 278 16.98 -23.39 -0.21
CA ASP A 278 17.78 -22.77 -1.26
C ASP A 278 17.76 -23.64 -2.52
N THR A 279 17.53 -23.04 -3.69
CA THR A 279 17.52 -23.74 -4.99
C THR A 279 18.08 -22.83 -6.08
N TYR A 280 18.14 -23.33 -7.32
CA TYR A 280 18.60 -22.57 -8.48
C TYR A 280 17.55 -22.63 -9.59
N LEU A 281 17.32 -21.49 -10.23
CA LEU A 281 16.62 -21.39 -11.50
C LEU A 281 17.66 -21.43 -12.62
N THR A 282 17.51 -22.37 -13.56
CA THR A 282 18.40 -22.44 -14.74
C THR A 282 17.74 -21.74 -15.92
N ILE A 283 18.38 -20.68 -16.42
CA ILE A 283 17.94 -19.93 -17.60
C ILE A 283 19.11 -19.84 -18.58
N ASP A 284 18.97 -20.41 -19.78
CA ASP A 284 20.01 -20.42 -20.82
C ASP A 284 21.40 -20.87 -20.34
N GLY A 285 21.42 -21.84 -19.41
CA GLY A 285 22.65 -22.37 -18.81
C GLY A 285 23.19 -21.58 -17.62
N ILE A 286 22.64 -20.40 -17.31
CA ILE A 286 22.97 -19.62 -16.11
C ILE A 286 22.15 -20.14 -14.93
N GLN A 287 22.83 -20.43 -13.81
CA GLN A 287 22.18 -20.82 -12.56
C GLN A 287 21.97 -19.60 -11.67
N ILE A 288 20.72 -19.25 -11.42
CA ILE A 288 20.33 -18.12 -10.59
C ILE A 288 19.90 -18.66 -9.22
N PRO A 289 20.64 -18.39 -8.14
CA PRO A 289 20.28 -18.86 -6.81
C PRO A 289 19.06 -18.10 -6.27
N LEU A 290 18.15 -18.82 -5.62
CA LEU A 290 16.95 -18.26 -5.00
C LEU A 290 16.53 -19.04 -3.76
N VAL A 291 15.74 -18.39 -2.91
CA VAL A 291 15.05 -19.01 -1.78
C VAL A 291 13.65 -19.39 -2.21
N LEU A 292 13.31 -20.68 -2.12
CA LEU A 292 11.98 -21.19 -2.40
C LEU A 292 11.22 -21.42 -1.09
N VAL A 293 10.08 -20.76 -0.95
CA VAL A 293 9.14 -20.91 0.16
C VAL A 293 7.91 -21.62 -0.37
N LYS A 294 7.60 -22.79 0.17
CA LYS A 294 6.40 -23.56 -0.19
C LYS A 294 5.39 -23.53 0.95
N THR A 295 4.23 -22.94 0.72
CA THR A 295 3.15 -22.82 1.71
C THR A 295 1.81 -22.51 1.04
N ASN A 296 0.70 -22.92 1.67
CA ASN A 296 -0.66 -22.51 1.28
C ASN A 296 -1.21 -21.37 2.18
N ASP A 297 -0.50 -21.07 3.27
CA ASP A 297 -0.78 -20.02 4.25
C ASP A 297 0.31 -18.96 4.13
N TYR A 298 -0.05 -17.74 3.75
CA TYR A 298 0.91 -16.65 3.51
C TYR A 298 1.13 -15.80 4.76
N LEU A 299 0.39 -16.03 5.86
CA LEU A 299 0.59 -15.32 7.12
C LEU A 299 2.04 -15.40 7.63
N PRO A 300 2.73 -16.55 7.63
CA PRO A 300 4.14 -16.60 8.07
C PRO A 300 5.07 -15.74 7.21
N VAL A 301 4.77 -15.59 5.92
CA VAL A 301 5.57 -14.76 5.01
C VAL A 301 5.36 -13.28 5.33
N TYR A 302 4.09 -12.86 5.45
CA TYR A 302 3.75 -11.47 5.77
C TYR A 302 4.21 -11.08 7.18
N LYS A 303 4.10 -11.96 8.18
CA LYS A 303 4.63 -11.73 9.53
C LYS A 303 6.14 -11.56 9.52
N ALA A 304 6.84 -12.34 8.72
CA ALA A 304 8.29 -12.19 8.58
C ALA A 304 8.68 -10.85 7.95
N ILE A 305 7.93 -10.37 6.96
CA ILE A 305 8.10 -9.03 6.37
C ILE A 305 7.83 -7.95 7.42
N ASP A 306 6.69 -8.02 8.12
CA ASP A 306 6.27 -7.04 9.13
C ASP A 306 7.28 -6.96 10.30
N SER A 307 8.00 -8.05 10.61
CA SER A 307 9.05 -8.05 11.64
C SER A 307 10.26 -7.15 11.33
N THR A 308 10.36 -6.65 10.09
CA THR A 308 11.40 -5.70 9.63
C THR A 308 10.88 -4.28 9.47
N LYS A 309 9.69 -3.99 10.03
CA LYS A 309 9.08 -2.66 10.00
C LYS A 309 10.02 -1.60 10.59
N ARG A 310 10.27 -0.56 9.78
CA ARG A 310 11.01 0.64 10.17
C ARG A 310 10.10 1.58 10.96
N LYS A 311 10.68 2.37 11.86
CA LYS A 311 9.98 3.44 12.60
C LYS A 311 9.39 4.51 11.68
N ILE A 312 10.04 4.78 10.56
CA ILE A 312 9.61 5.75 9.57
C ILE A 312 8.90 5.01 8.42
N PRO A 313 7.66 5.38 8.06
CA PRO A 313 6.94 4.81 6.92
C PRO A 313 7.67 5.04 5.59
N ALA A 314 7.55 4.09 4.64
CA ALA A 314 8.17 4.19 3.32
C ALA A 314 7.81 5.48 2.57
N ARG A 315 6.57 5.96 2.67
CA ARG A 315 6.12 7.22 2.04
C ARG A 315 6.91 8.44 2.51
N VAL A 316 7.24 8.49 3.80
CA VAL A 316 7.98 9.61 4.39
C VAL A 316 9.43 9.56 3.91
N LEU A 317 10.05 8.37 3.94
CA LEU A 317 11.40 8.18 3.41
C LEU A 317 11.50 8.51 1.92
N ARG A 318 10.45 8.25 1.15
CA ARG A 318 10.34 8.64 -0.26
C ARG A 318 10.39 10.14 -0.44
N TYR A 319 9.52 10.86 0.26
CA TYR A 319 9.54 12.33 0.28
C TYR A 319 10.91 12.85 0.73
N CYS A 320 11.58 12.14 1.65
CA CYS A 320 12.93 12.48 2.03
C CYS A 320 13.96 12.40 0.90
N LYS A 321 13.93 11.30 0.15
CA LYS A 321 14.81 11.14 -1.01
C LYS A 321 14.51 12.19 -2.08
N GLU A 322 13.24 12.49 -2.35
CA GLU A 322 12.84 13.49 -3.36
C GLU A 322 13.37 14.88 -3.01
N GLN A 323 13.17 15.34 -1.78
CA GLN A 323 13.65 16.64 -1.34
C GLN A 323 15.18 16.72 -1.30
N LEU A 324 15.87 15.69 -0.82
CA LEU A 324 17.33 15.65 -0.85
C LEU A 324 17.85 15.75 -2.29
N TYR A 325 17.20 15.06 -3.23
CA TYR A 325 17.54 15.12 -4.64
C TYR A 325 17.33 16.53 -5.22
N GLU A 326 16.19 17.16 -4.93
CA GLU A 326 15.90 18.54 -5.36
C GLU A 326 16.89 19.55 -4.78
N LEU A 327 17.26 19.41 -3.50
CA LEU A 327 18.26 20.25 -2.84
C LEU A 327 19.62 20.16 -3.54
N VAL A 328 20.08 18.94 -3.86
CA VAL A 328 21.36 18.71 -4.57
C VAL A 328 21.33 19.28 -5.99
N GLN A 329 20.16 19.29 -6.66
CA GLN A 329 20.01 19.89 -7.99
C GLN A 329 19.90 21.42 -7.97
N SER A 330 19.44 21.99 -6.85
CA SER A 330 19.23 23.42 -6.73
C SER A 330 20.57 24.17 -6.64
N THR A 331 20.73 25.25 -7.41
CA THR A 331 21.93 26.11 -7.39
C THR A 331 21.83 27.25 -6.37
N LYS A 332 20.79 27.29 -5.55
CA LYS A 332 20.55 28.34 -4.56
C LYS A 332 20.86 27.81 -3.16
N PRO A 333 21.77 28.44 -2.40
CA PRO A 333 21.88 28.18 -0.98
C PRO A 333 20.70 28.85 -0.25
N GLU A 334 20.35 28.34 0.93
CA GLU A 334 19.32 28.83 1.91
C GLU A 334 18.00 28.03 1.82
N GLU A 335 17.41 27.45 2.89
CA GLU A 335 17.37 27.78 4.33
C GLU A 335 17.37 26.52 5.26
N LYS A 336 17.22 26.74 6.59
CA LYS A 336 17.52 25.86 7.74
C LYS A 336 16.36 24.92 8.13
N ILE A 337 16.59 24.00 9.08
CA ILE A 337 15.74 22.81 9.35
C ILE A 337 15.12 22.74 10.74
N CYS A 338 13.89 22.25 10.79
CA CYS A 338 13.13 21.88 11.98
C CYS A 338 12.60 20.44 11.93
N VAL A 339 12.23 19.90 13.09
CA VAL A 339 11.56 18.59 13.25
C VAL A 339 10.11 18.72 12.78
N VAL A 340 9.77 18.08 11.67
CA VAL A 340 8.36 17.86 11.31
C VAL A 340 7.95 16.53 11.93
N ASP A 341 6.91 16.58 12.76
CA ASP A 341 6.28 15.37 13.30
C ASP A 341 5.74 14.55 12.11
N ILE A 342 5.94 13.23 12.12
CA ILE A 342 5.51 12.32 11.04
C ILE A 342 4.02 12.51 10.72
N ASP A 343 3.27 12.95 11.74
CA ASP A 343 1.86 13.27 11.71
C ASP A 343 1.45 14.43 10.79
N GLU A 344 2.37 15.37 10.54
CA GLU A 344 2.14 16.56 9.73
C GLU A 344 2.61 16.40 8.27
N ILE A 345 3.37 15.34 7.97
CA ILE A 345 3.93 15.11 6.62
C ILE A 345 2.87 14.46 5.72
N GLU A 346 2.31 15.21 4.78
CA GLU A 346 1.41 14.72 3.73
C GLU A 346 2.06 14.72 2.34
N SER A 347 2.96 15.66 2.08
CA SER A 347 3.68 15.78 0.82
C SER A 347 5.18 16.01 1.03
N LYS A 348 5.93 16.07 -0.08
CA LYS A 348 7.37 16.32 -0.02
C LYS A 348 7.70 17.74 0.42
N GLU A 349 6.83 18.71 0.15
CA GLU A 349 7.00 20.12 0.50
C GLU A 349 6.96 20.33 2.03
N ASP A 350 6.33 19.40 2.76
CA ASP A 350 6.27 19.42 4.21
C ASP A 350 7.58 19.00 4.88
N ILE A 351 8.64 18.66 4.12
CA ILE A 351 9.89 18.17 4.72
C ILE A 351 11.07 19.12 4.51
N GLU A 352 11.71 19.46 5.63
CA GLU A 352 12.96 20.24 5.72
C GLU A 352 14.15 19.32 6.12
N PHE A 353 15.25 19.21 5.33
CA PHE A 353 16.38 18.24 5.54
C PHE A 353 17.74 18.84 5.96
N LEU A 354 18.36 18.42 7.10
CA LEU A 354 19.72 18.85 7.54
C LEU A 354 20.72 17.70 7.71
N VAL A 355 21.99 17.98 7.40
CA VAL A 355 23.19 17.14 7.60
C VAL A 355 24.18 17.85 8.56
N GLY A 356 24.52 17.29 9.73
CA GLY A 356 25.57 17.80 10.64
C GLY A 356 25.44 17.40 12.13
N VAL A 357 26.57 17.12 12.80
CA VAL A 357 26.70 16.45 14.13
C VAL A 357 26.68 17.41 15.33
N GLY A 358 25.85 17.13 16.35
CA GLY A 358 25.82 17.74 17.70
C GLY A 358 24.84 18.94 17.80
N VAL A 359 23.99 19.11 18.82
CA VAL A 359 23.86 18.57 20.18
C VAL A 359 22.36 18.42 20.44
N ALA A 360 21.94 17.31 21.06
CA ALA A 360 20.57 17.11 21.51
C ALA A 360 20.09 18.34 22.30
N HIS A 361 18.96 18.93 21.91
CA HIS A 361 18.32 19.98 22.68
C HIS A 361 18.08 19.46 24.10
N GLN A 362 18.71 20.13 25.06
CA GLN A 362 18.48 19.92 26.48
C GLN A 362 16.99 20.16 26.77
N GLU A 363 16.37 19.18 27.45
CA GLU A 363 15.03 19.34 28.00
C GLU A 363 14.93 20.65 28.80
N PRO A 364 13.82 21.39 28.70
CA PRO A 364 13.60 22.53 29.58
C PRO A 364 13.49 22.02 31.02
N GLN A 365 14.55 22.22 31.81
CA GLN A 365 14.50 22.09 33.26
C GLN A 365 13.75 23.30 33.83
N GLY A 366 12.43 23.23 33.84
CA GLY A 366 11.56 23.98 34.74
C GLY A 366 10.95 23.03 35.78
N PRO A 367 10.67 23.49 37.02
CA PRO A 367 10.16 22.62 38.08
C PRO A 367 8.75 22.14 37.71
N SER A 368 8.69 20.96 37.10
CA SER A 368 7.45 20.27 36.76
C SER A 368 7.10 19.35 37.92
N LEU A 369 5.83 19.29 38.32
CA LEU A 369 5.33 18.24 39.19
C LEU A 369 5.70 16.89 38.57
N VAL A 370 6.53 16.12 39.26
CA VAL A 370 7.30 14.96 38.78
C VAL A 370 6.47 13.87 38.08
N GLY A 371 5.13 13.92 38.15
CA GLY A 371 4.21 12.97 37.50
C GLY A 371 3.72 13.32 36.09
N TYR A 372 3.57 14.60 35.70
CA TYR A 372 2.94 14.97 34.40
C TYR A 372 3.94 15.17 33.25
N ALA A 373 5.24 15.29 33.56
CA ALA A 373 6.28 15.51 32.55
C ALA A 373 6.46 14.33 31.57
N SER A 374 6.12 13.11 32.00
CA SER A 374 6.22 11.89 31.18
C SER A 374 5.01 11.65 30.27
N ILE A 375 3.90 12.37 30.47
CA ILE A 375 2.67 12.16 29.69
C ILE A 375 2.85 12.74 28.29
N GLY A 376 2.74 11.90 27.26
CA GLY A 376 2.83 12.28 25.85
C GLY A 376 1.49 12.13 25.13
N THR A 377 1.53 12.33 23.81
CA THR A 377 0.34 12.22 22.94
C THR A 377 -0.32 10.85 23.03
N SER A 378 0.48 9.78 23.12
CA SER A 378 -0.04 8.40 23.23
C SER A 378 -0.87 8.20 24.49
N GLU A 379 -0.42 8.70 25.64
CA GLU A 379 -1.13 8.61 26.91
C GLU A 379 -2.43 9.43 26.88
N LEU A 380 -2.40 10.63 26.28
CA LEU A 380 -3.60 11.46 26.14
C LEU A 380 -4.64 10.83 25.20
N LEU A 381 -4.21 10.17 24.13
CA LEU A 381 -5.09 9.44 23.21
C LEU A 381 -5.69 8.20 23.88
N GLY A 382 -4.91 7.48 24.68
CA GLY A 382 -5.43 6.38 25.50
C GLY A 382 -6.53 6.84 26.46
N ASP A 383 -6.31 7.95 27.17
CA ASP A 383 -7.31 8.52 28.09
C ASP A 383 -8.55 9.04 27.35
N LEU A 384 -8.42 9.61 26.15
CA LEU A 384 -9.56 9.99 25.32
C LEU A 384 -10.47 8.79 24.99
N ILE A 385 -9.86 7.65 24.71
CA ILE A 385 -10.55 6.44 24.24
C ILE A 385 -11.20 5.69 25.41
N HIS A 386 -10.47 5.51 26.52
CA HIS A 386 -10.93 4.71 27.67
C HIS A 386 -11.59 5.54 28.76
N GLU A 387 -11.27 6.83 28.85
CA GLU A 387 -11.78 7.78 29.85
C GLU A 387 -11.47 7.33 31.30
N ASP A 388 -10.30 6.70 31.52
CA ASP A 388 -9.97 5.95 32.73
C ASP A 388 -8.71 6.41 33.49
N GLN A 389 -7.89 7.32 32.95
CA GLN A 389 -6.60 7.67 33.53
C GLN A 389 -6.69 8.69 34.67
N ASN A 390 -7.87 9.23 34.96
CA ASN A 390 -8.14 10.19 36.05
C ASN A 390 -7.13 11.35 36.11
N TYR A 391 -6.64 11.80 34.95
CA TYR A 391 -5.75 12.96 34.88
C TYR A 391 -6.47 14.23 35.35
N ASP A 392 -5.73 15.11 36.00
CA ASP A 392 -6.17 16.47 36.30
C ASP A 392 -6.18 17.29 35.00
N SER A 393 -7.39 17.59 34.52
CA SER A 393 -7.58 18.31 33.25
C SER A 393 -6.91 19.68 33.24
N GLU A 394 -6.83 20.41 34.35
CA GLU A 394 -6.12 21.68 34.39
C GLU A 394 -4.62 21.48 34.22
N GLN A 395 -4.05 20.46 34.89
CA GLN A 395 -2.63 20.15 34.75
C GLN A 395 -2.28 19.72 33.32
N VAL A 396 -3.15 18.91 32.70
CA VAL A 396 -2.99 18.50 31.30
C VAL A 396 -3.00 19.72 30.37
N LEU A 397 -4.01 20.59 30.50
CA LEU A 397 -4.16 21.76 29.63
C LEU A 397 -3.06 22.83 29.84
N LYS A 398 -2.53 23.00 31.06
CA LYS A 398 -1.48 23.99 31.37
C LYS A 398 -0.07 23.50 31.03
N HIS A 399 0.22 22.20 31.20
CA HIS A 399 1.60 21.71 31.21
C HIS A 399 1.88 20.61 30.18
N VAL A 400 0.90 19.78 29.86
CA VAL A 400 1.10 18.65 28.93
C VAL A 400 0.73 19.05 27.50
N ALA A 401 -0.52 19.47 27.27
CA ALA A 401 -1.05 19.79 25.95
C ALA A 401 -0.21 20.86 25.21
N PRO A 402 0.18 21.99 25.82
CA PRO A 402 0.98 23.01 25.12
C PRO A 402 2.35 22.49 24.67
N ARG A 403 2.93 21.51 25.39
CA ARG A 403 4.20 20.88 25.01
C ARG A 403 4.01 19.93 23.83
N VAL A 404 3.00 19.05 23.89
CA VAL A 404 2.79 18.03 22.84
C VAL A 404 2.22 18.64 21.56
N CYS A 405 1.37 19.66 21.67
CA CYS A 405 0.77 20.37 20.54
C CYS A 405 1.80 21.12 19.70
N LYS A 406 2.98 21.46 20.24
CA LYS A 406 4.07 22.07 19.46
C LYS A 406 4.45 21.21 18.26
N ASN A 407 4.55 19.90 18.48
CA ASN A 407 5.01 18.96 17.46
C ASN A 407 3.88 18.56 16.50
N SER A 408 2.66 18.35 17.00
CA SER A 408 1.53 17.93 16.16
C SER A 408 0.19 18.47 16.67
N PRO A 409 -0.75 18.86 15.79
CA PRO A 409 -2.13 19.19 16.17
C PRO A 409 -2.99 17.95 16.44
N ASN A 410 -2.47 16.73 16.24
CA ASN A 410 -3.20 15.48 16.47
C ASN A 410 -3.16 15.08 17.96
N VAL A 411 -3.61 15.98 18.83
CA VAL A 411 -3.65 15.83 20.29
C VAL A 411 -5.08 16.06 20.77
N PRO A 412 -5.63 15.21 21.65
CA PRO A 412 -6.95 15.45 22.20
C PRO A 412 -6.91 16.54 23.28
N VAL A 413 -7.67 17.60 23.07
CA VAL A 413 -7.77 18.75 23.97
C VAL A 413 -9.22 19.06 24.35
N PHE A 414 -10.18 18.77 23.47
CA PHE A 414 -11.59 19.10 23.69
C PHE A 414 -12.18 18.30 24.86
N TYR A 415 -11.79 17.03 25.02
CA TYR A 415 -12.14 16.22 26.18
C TYR A 415 -11.78 16.89 27.51
N TYR A 416 -10.55 17.41 27.63
CA TYR A 416 -10.07 18.05 28.84
C TYR A 416 -10.69 19.44 29.02
N LEU A 417 -10.85 20.21 27.93
CA LEU A 417 -11.53 21.52 27.95
C LEU A 417 -12.97 21.38 28.46
N ARG A 418 -13.70 20.36 27.99
CA ARG A 418 -15.06 20.08 28.45
C ARG A 418 -15.12 19.77 29.94
N LYS A 419 -14.16 19.00 30.45
CA LYS A 419 -14.08 18.65 31.89
C LYS A 419 -13.83 19.86 32.78
N VAL A 420 -13.11 20.88 32.31
CA VAL A 420 -12.91 22.14 33.05
C VAL A 420 -14.02 23.18 32.80
N GLY A 421 -15.07 22.79 32.06
CA GLY A 421 -16.24 23.64 31.81
C GLY A 421 -16.11 24.60 30.63
N ILE A 422 -15.14 24.38 29.72
CA ILE A 422 -15.00 25.12 28.47
C ILE A 422 -15.69 24.32 27.36
N ASP A 423 -16.79 24.85 26.85
CA ASP A 423 -17.67 24.24 25.85
C ASP A 423 -18.01 25.14 24.64
N SER A 424 -17.39 26.32 24.54
CA SER A 424 -17.56 27.24 23.43
C SER A 424 -16.28 28.00 23.10
N HIS A 425 -16.22 28.51 21.86
CA HIS A 425 -15.08 29.32 21.39
C HIS A 425 -14.88 30.59 22.24
N ASP A 426 -15.98 31.21 22.67
CA ASP A 426 -15.93 32.42 23.50
C ASP A 426 -15.31 32.14 24.87
N GLN A 427 -15.70 31.05 25.53
CA GLN A 427 -15.09 30.65 26.81
C GLN A 427 -13.61 30.26 26.64
N TYR A 428 -13.25 29.57 25.56
CA TYR A 428 -11.85 29.27 25.27
C TYR A 428 -11.02 30.55 25.06
N SER A 429 -11.55 31.51 24.29
CA SER A 429 -10.89 32.80 24.04
C SER A 429 -10.72 33.66 25.30
N MET A 430 -11.54 33.42 26.34
CA MET A 430 -11.41 34.04 27.66
C MET A 430 -10.50 33.26 28.62
N SER A 431 -10.04 32.07 28.22
CA SER A 431 -9.17 31.22 29.04
C SER A 431 -7.68 31.55 28.81
N ASP A 432 -6.83 31.10 29.73
CA ASP A 432 -5.37 31.28 29.64
C ASP A 432 -4.66 30.13 28.87
N TYR A 433 -5.41 29.29 28.16
CA TYR A 433 -4.86 28.12 27.45
C TYR A 433 -4.37 28.47 26.04
N ASP A 434 -3.11 28.13 25.74
CA ASP A 434 -2.50 28.29 24.41
C ASP A 434 -2.56 26.99 23.60
N LEU A 435 -3.71 26.73 22.97
CA LEU A 435 -4.02 25.50 22.24
C LEU A 435 -4.59 25.76 20.83
N ASP A 436 -4.33 26.94 20.28
CA ASP A 436 -4.92 27.42 19.01
C ASP A 436 -4.63 26.48 17.83
N LYS A 437 -3.43 25.87 17.82
CA LYS A 437 -3.02 24.88 16.82
C LYS A 437 -3.98 23.69 16.71
N VAL A 438 -4.71 23.36 17.78
CA VAL A 438 -5.73 22.29 17.79
C VAL A 438 -7.14 22.87 17.72
N VAL A 439 -7.45 23.89 18.51
CA VAL A 439 -8.80 24.44 18.66
C VAL A 439 -9.27 25.16 17.38
N LEU A 440 -8.39 25.93 16.75
CA LEU A 440 -8.71 26.72 15.54
C LEU A 440 -8.47 25.95 14.24
N ARG A 441 -7.99 24.70 14.33
CA ARG A 441 -7.76 23.83 13.18
C ARG A 441 -9.06 23.64 12.40
N ASP A 442 -9.01 23.49 11.08
CA ASP A 442 -10.21 23.21 10.28
C ASP A 442 -10.49 21.69 10.18
N ILE A 443 -11.75 21.30 10.04
CA ILE A 443 -12.15 19.88 9.91
C ILE A 443 -11.56 19.27 8.63
N GLU A 444 -11.38 20.04 7.56
CA GLU A 444 -10.84 19.50 6.31
C GLU A 444 -9.38 19.09 6.44
N SER A 445 -8.64 19.64 7.41
CA SER A 445 -7.24 19.28 7.67
C SER A 445 -7.03 17.90 8.32
N PHE A 446 -8.12 17.18 8.63
CA PHE A 446 -8.05 15.76 8.99
C PHE A 446 -8.06 14.84 7.74
N ARG A 447 -8.33 15.38 6.55
CA ARG A 447 -8.42 14.63 5.30
C ARG A 447 -7.06 14.56 4.61
N VAL A 448 -6.54 13.35 4.44
CA VAL A 448 -5.27 13.14 3.73
C VAL A 448 -5.51 13.11 2.22
N ASN A 449 -4.92 14.07 1.50
CA ASN A 449 -5.21 14.31 0.07
C ASN A 449 -5.07 13.08 -0.84
N THR A 450 -4.12 12.20 -0.56
CA THR A 450 -3.89 10.98 -1.34
C THR A 450 -5.09 10.02 -1.36
N TYR A 451 -5.89 10.03 -0.29
CA TYR A 451 -7.08 9.18 -0.15
C TYR A 451 -8.33 9.77 -0.82
N ARG A 452 -8.28 11.05 -1.23
CA ARG A 452 -9.43 11.77 -1.81
C ARG A 452 -9.99 11.08 -3.06
N LYS A 453 -9.13 10.80 -4.05
CA LYS A 453 -9.58 10.18 -5.31
C LYS A 453 -10.15 8.77 -5.11
N PRO A 454 -9.46 7.85 -4.40
CA PRO A 454 -10.01 6.53 -4.09
C PRO A 454 -11.34 6.59 -3.33
N PHE A 455 -11.46 7.50 -2.35
CA PHE A 455 -12.68 7.70 -1.57
C PHE A 455 -13.86 8.10 -2.45
N TYR A 456 -13.73 9.18 -3.22
CA TYR A 456 -14.85 9.67 -4.04
C TYR A 456 -15.27 8.68 -5.13
N ARG A 457 -14.33 7.88 -5.62
CA ARG A 457 -14.61 6.88 -6.66
C ARG A 457 -15.44 5.71 -6.14
N ASN A 458 -15.15 5.22 -4.92
CA ASN A 458 -15.68 3.93 -4.47
C ASN A 458 -16.57 4.03 -3.22
N TYR A 459 -16.39 5.05 -2.36
CA TYR A 459 -16.92 5.04 -0.98
C TYR A 459 -17.74 6.28 -0.59
N SER A 460 -17.80 7.33 -1.43
CA SER A 460 -18.48 8.59 -1.06
C SER A 460 -19.98 8.47 -0.76
N LEU A 461 -20.64 7.48 -1.37
CA LEU A 461 -22.07 7.22 -1.16
C LEU A 461 -22.36 6.36 0.06
N MET A 462 -21.35 5.70 0.63
CA MET A 462 -21.51 4.77 1.74
C MET A 462 -21.69 5.48 3.09
N SER A 463 -22.23 4.75 4.07
CA SER A 463 -22.21 5.11 5.50
C SER A 463 -20.87 4.74 6.15
N MET A 464 -20.66 5.15 7.40
CA MET A 464 -19.48 4.76 8.16
C MET A 464 -19.43 3.23 8.36
N GLU A 465 -20.55 2.60 8.70
CA GLU A 465 -20.70 1.15 8.87
C GLU A 465 -20.28 0.42 7.60
N GLU A 466 -20.81 0.82 6.45
CA GLU A 466 -20.51 0.22 5.15
C GLU A 466 -19.02 0.35 4.78
N ILE A 467 -18.37 1.46 5.14
CA ILE A 467 -16.92 1.64 4.98
C ILE A 467 -16.13 0.70 5.90
N LEU A 468 -16.53 0.56 7.17
CA LEU A 468 -15.90 -0.36 8.12
C LEU A 468 -16.06 -1.81 7.68
N GLU A 469 -17.19 -2.16 7.06
CA GLU A 469 -17.43 -3.48 6.49
C GLU A 469 -16.58 -3.71 5.23
N SER A 470 -16.48 -2.73 4.33
CA SER A 470 -15.85 -2.90 3.02
C SER A 470 -14.32 -2.74 3.00
N CYS A 471 -13.75 -1.95 3.92
CA CYS A 471 -12.33 -1.60 3.91
C CYS A 471 -11.52 -2.28 5.01
N THR A 472 -10.20 -2.35 4.85
CA THR A 472 -9.27 -2.65 5.95
C THR A 472 -9.29 -1.52 6.99
N PRO A 473 -9.00 -1.79 8.27
CA PRO A 473 -9.00 -0.74 9.29
C PRO A 473 -8.08 0.45 8.95
N GLU A 474 -6.94 0.18 8.32
CA GLU A 474 -5.99 1.16 7.80
C GLU A 474 -6.66 2.18 6.87
N ASN A 475 -7.37 1.68 5.85
CA ASN A 475 -8.07 2.52 4.88
C ASN A 475 -9.32 3.16 5.48
N SER A 476 -10.07 2.45 6.32
CA SER A 476 -11.19 3.03 7.06
C SER A 476 -10.74 4.25 7.86
N ALA A 477 -9.60 4.16 8.56
CA ALA A 477 -9.07 5.28 9.34
C ALA A 477 -8.77 6.52 8.49
N ALA A 478 -8.34 6.32 7.24
CA ALA A 478 -8.05 7.41 6.31
C ALA A 478 -9.31 7.93 5.55
N TYR A 479 -10.34 7.10 5.38
CA TYR A 479 -11.57 7.47 4.66
C TYR A 479 -12.63 8.13 5.53
N ILE A 480 -12.76 7.75 6.81
CA ILE A 480 -13.78 8.32 7.72
C ILE A 480 -13.72 9.87 7.77
N PRO A 481 -12.55 10.53 7.80
CA PRO A 481 -12.48 12.00 7.79
C PRO A 481 -13.10 12.69 6.55
N PHE A 482 -13.34 11.96 5.47
CA PHE A 482 -14.02 12.48 4.27
C PHE A 482 -15.54 12.42 4.35
N LEU A 483 -16.10 11.68 5.32
CA LEU A 483 -17.54 11.64 5.54
C LEU A 483 -18.04 12.99 6.08
N SER A 484 -19.27 13.32 5.72
CA SER A 484 -19.98 14.44 6.34
C SER A 484 -20.32 14.09 7.80
N ARG A 485 -20.43 15.09 8.66
CA ARG A 485 -20.65 14.89 10.11
C ARG A 485 -21.87 14.03 10.43
N ASP A 486 -22.93 14.15 9.65
CA ASP A 486 -24.18 13.38 9.77
C ASP A 486 -24.01 11.89 9.47
N LYS A 487 -22.97 11.50 8.73
CA LYS A 487 -22.65 10.11 8.40
C LYS A 487 -21.68 9.45 9.39
N ILE A 488 -21.17 10.19 10.38
CA ILE A 488 -20.21 9.67 11.37
C ILE A 488 -20.95 9.37 12.67
N ASP A 489 -21.18 8.08 12.92
CA ASP A 489 -21.66 7.60 14.23
C ASP A 489 -20.51 7.65 15.25
N ILE A 490 -20.68 8.49 16.28
CA ILE A 490 -19.65 8.73 17.31
C ILE A 490 -19.40 7.51 18.20
N ASP A 491 -20.43 6.72 18.49
CA ASP A 491 -20.31 5.53 19.33
C ASP A 491 -19.65 4.38 18.55
N LEU A 492 -19.98 4.25 17.27
CA LEU A 492 -19.28 3.34 16.36
C LEU A 492 -17.81 3.75 16.17
N LEU A 493 -17.54 5.05 16.01
CA LEU A 493 -16.18 5.57 15.91
C LEU A 493 -15.35 5.27 17.16
N LYS A 494 -15.93 5.46 18.35
CA LYS A 494 -15.28 5.10 19.61
C LYS A 494 -14.92 3.61 19.63
N ARG A 495 -15.87 2.72 19.30
CA ARG A 495 -15.62 1.27 19.27
C ARG A 495 -14.51 0.90 18.28
N PHE A 496 -14.54 1.48 17.08
CA PHE A 496 -13.52 1.24 16.07
C PHE A 496 -12.12 1.67 16.55
N LEU A 497 -12.00 2.81 17.23
CA LEU A 497 -10.75 3.28 17.82
C LEU A 497 -10.25 2.36 18.94
N ILE A 498 -11.14 1.87 19.81
CA ILE A 498 -10.79 0.89 20.87
C ILE A 498 -10.23 -0.39 20.25
N GLU A 499 -10.92 -0.95 19.26
CA GLU A 499 -10.52 -2.20 18.60
C GLU A 499 -9.16 -2.09 17.90
N ASN A 500 -8.78 -0.87 17.49
CA ASN A 500 -7.56 -0.59 16.73
C ASN A 500 -6.56 0.29 17.50
N GLU A 501 -6.67 0.41 18.82
CA GLU A 501 -5.85 1.33 19.64
C GLU A 501 -4.35 1.14 19.42
N ARG A 502 -3.90 -0.12 19.31
CA ARG A 502 -2.48 -0.44 19.03
C ARG A 502 -1.97 0.20 17.74
N LYS A 503 -2.84 0.49 16.78
CA LYS A 503 -2.47 1.13 15.52
C LYS A 503 -2.18 2.62 15.66
N LEU A 504 -2.33 3.23 16.83
CA LEU A 504 -1.89 4.60 17.14
C LEU A 504 -0.36 4.70 17.36
N ASP A 505 0.33 3.57 17.53
CA ASP A 505 1.78 3.48 17.69
C ASP A 505 2.50 3.30 16.35
N TYR A 506 3.43 4.20 16.03
CA TYR A 506 4.27 4.16 14.83
C TYR A 506 5.17 2.91 14.74
N ASN A 507 5.46 2.24 15.86
CA ASN A 507 6.19 0.97 15.84
C ASN A 507 5.31 -0.19 15.39
N ILE A 508 3.98 -0.05 15.45
CA ILE A 508 3.00 -1.09 15.16
C ILE A 508 2.37 -0.86 13.78
N SER A 509 2.03 0.38 13.44
CA SER A 509 1.24 0.72 12.26
C SER A 509 1.92 1.79 11.41
N SER A 510 2.05 1.54 10.11
CA SER A 510 2.42 2.57 9.13
C SER A 510 1.34 3.64 8.98
N TYR A 511 0.11 3.31 9.38
CA TYR A 511 -1.07 4.18 9.38
C TYR A 511 -1.29 4.91 10.71
N ALA A 512 -0.33 4.86 11.64
CA ALA A 512 -0.48 5.48 12.96
C ALA A 512 -0.87 6.95 12.89
N SER A 513 -0.36 7.69 11.89
CA SER A 513 -0.79 9.07 11.67
C SER A 513 -2.28 9.19 11.34
N SER A 514 -2.80 8.35 10.43
CA SER A 514 -4.22 8.33 10.09
C SER A 514 -5.10 8.00 11.30
N PHE A 515 -4.67 7.05 12.14
CA PHE A 515 -5.38 6.71 13.38
C PHE A 515 -5.35 7.85 14.41
N ARG A 516 -4.21 8.55 14.55
CA ARG A 516 -4.09 9.71 15.46
C ARG A 516 -4.95 10.88 14.98
N LYS A 517 -4.94 11.19 13.68
CA LYS A 517 -5.85 12.16 13.05
C LYS A 517 -7.31 11.80 13.33
N LEU A 518 -7.68 10.53 13.17
CA LEU A 518 -9.04 10.07 13.42
C LEU A 518 -9.44 10.18 14.90
N ALA A 519 -8.56 9.84 15.83
CA ALA A 519 -8.81 10.00 17.26
C ALA A 519 -8.98 11.47 17.66
N SER A 520 -8.16 12.37 17.12
CA SER A 520 -8.33 13.82 17.32
C SER A 520 -9.61 14.36 16.66
N LEU A 521 -10.02 13.82 15.52
CA LEU A 521 -11.32 14.14 14.93
C LEU A 521 -12.47 13.67 15.84
N TYR A 522 -12.39 12.47 16.40
CA TYR A 522 -13.35 11.97 17.37
C TYR A 522 -13.45 12.88 18.61
N ASP A 523 -12.31 13.32 19.16
CA ASP A 523 -12.28 14.29 20.28
C ASP A 523 -13.07 15.56 19.93
N ARG A 524 -12.78 16.14 18.76
CA ARG A 524 -13.47 17.34 18.28
C ARG A 524 -14.96 17.12 18.04
N LEU A 525 -15.35 15.99 17.44
CA LEU A 525 -16.75 15.73 17.11
C LEU A 525 -17.60 15.46 18.36
N LYS A 526 -17.04 14.78 19.36
CA LYS A 526 -17.73 14.41 20.60
C LYS A 526 -17.77 15.53 21.63
N TRP A 527 -16.65 16.23 21.81
CA TRP A 527 -16.46 17.18 22.92
C TRP A 527 -16.34 18.64 22.48
N GLY A 528 -15.96 18.87 21.21
CA GLY A 528 -15.82 20.19 20.63
C GLY A 528 -17.14 20.86 20.26
N TRP A 529 -17.03 22.13 19.85
CA TRP A 529 -18.14 23.02 19.48
C TRP A 529 -18.15 23.34 17.99
#